data_AF-A0A6G1G0Z0-F1
#
_entry.id   AF-A0A6G1G0Z0-F1
#
_cell.length_a   1.000
_cell.length_b   1.000
_cell.length_c   1.000
_cell.angle_alpha   90.00
_cell.angle_beta   90.00
_cell.angle_gamma   90.00
#
_symmetry.space_group_name_H-M   'P 1'
#
loop_
_entity.id
_entity.type
_entity.pdbx_description
1 polymer ?
#
loop_
_entity_poly.entity_id
_entity_poly.type
_entity_poly.pdbx_seq_one_letter_code
_entity_poly.pdbx_strand_id
1 'polypeptide(L)'
;TPEPTPEPTPEPSQPSSGGSYIDTVNSFRNKAGLPTMTWDESLVSNAADAGAGTKGTTLVHKLNKGTGGQVMVFGFEDNASCNRDTLDLGGFGLSYYSWLCEVPSDGALGSDFCSKVLSTARINTEGQTGHYDILSSSKYTKIGCA
;
A
#
# COMPACT_ATOMS: atom_id res chain seq x y z
N THR A 1 -45.27 -16.70 15.80
CA THR A 1 -43.80 -16.65 15.75
C THR A 1 -43.41 -15.54 14.83
N PRO A 2 -42.71 -14.48 15.26
CA PRO A 2 -42.21 -13.48 14.33
C PRO A 2 -41.03 -14.03 13.53
N GLU A 3 -40.98 -13.65 12.25
CA GLU A 3 -39.97 -14.01 11.24
C GLU A 3 -38.65 -13.23 11.49
N PRO A 4 -37.46 -13.82 11.25
CA PRO A 4 -36.20 -13.13 11.47
C PRO A 4 -35.95 -12.04 10.42
N THR A 5 -35.76 -10.80 10.89
CA THR A 5 -35.31 -9.66 10.08
C THR A 5 -33.91 -9.94 9.51
N PRO A 6 -33.66 -9.68 8.21
CA PRO A 6 -32.33 -9.83 7.63
C PRO A 6 -31.33 -8.85 8.26
N GLU A 7 -30.18 -9.37 8.65
CA GLU A 7 -29.07 -8.61 9.21
C GLU A 7 -28.44 -7.71 8.12
N PRO A 8 -28.15 -6.43 8.39
CA PRO A 8 -27.59 -5.55 7.38
C PRO A 8 -26.18 -6.01 6.98
N THR A 9 -25.94 -6.10 5.67
CA THR A 9 -24.61 -6.26 5.09
C THR A 9 -23.71 -5.11 5.56
N PRO A 10 -22.49 -5.36 6.07
CA PRO A 10 -21.61 -4.28 6.51
C PRO A 10 -21.25 -3.39 5.32
N GLU A 11 -21.54 -2.10 5.48
CA GLU A 11 -21.18 -1.04 4.54
C GLU A 11 -19.65 -0.94 4.43
N PRO A 12 -19.07 -0.65 3.24
CA PRO A 12 -17.63 -0.50 3.11
C PRO A 12 -17.14 0.63 4.03
N SER A 13 -16.40 0.28 5.08
CA SER A 13 -15.88 1.26 6.00
C SER A 13 -14.91 2.19 5.27
N GLN A 14 -15.22 3.48 5.28
CA GLN A 14 -14.30 4.57 4.92
C GLN A 14 -12.95 4.31 5.61
N PRO A 15 -11.79 4.54 4.94
CA PRO A 15 -10.50 4.39 5.58
C PRO A 15 -10.44 5.32 6.80
N SER A 16 -10.30 4.70 7.97
CA SER A 16 -10.01 5.38 9.24
C SER A 16 -8.76 6.23 9.07
N SER A 17 -8.88 7.53 9.29
CA SER A 17 -7.75 8.45 9.48
C SER A 17 -7.16 8.22 10.88
N GLY A 18 -6.40 7.14 11.04
CA GLY A 18 -5.80 6.80 12.34
C GLY A 18 -5.19 5.40 12.45
N GLY A 19 -4.54 4.92 11.38
CA GLY A 19 -3.81 3.65 11.39
C GLY A 19 -2.39 3.87 10.91
N SER A 20 -1.45 3.12 11.48
CA SER A 20 -0.06 3.14 11.06
C SER A 20 0.11 2.62 9.61
N TYR A 21 1.30 2.75 8.99
CA TYR A 21 1.50 2.21 7.63
C TYR A 21 1.24 0.70 7.57
N ILE A 22 1.73 -0.03 8.58
CA ILE A 22 1.52 -1.48 8.63
C ILE A 22 0.03 -1.83 8.84
N ASP A 23 -0.73 -1.01 9.57
CA ASP A 23 -2.18 -1.20 9.71
C ASP A 23 -2.92 -0.96 8.39
N THR A 24 -2.48 0.04 7.63
CA THR A 24 -3.03 0.33 6.30
C THR A 24 -2.80 -0.84 5.34
N VAL A 25 -1.57 -1.35 5.30
CA VAL A 25 -1.21 -2.53 4.49
C VAL A 25 -2.06 -3.74 4.91
N ASN A 26 -2.14 -4.01 6.21
CA ASN A 26 -2.88 -5.16 6.72
C ASN A 26 -4.40 -5.02 6.57
N SER A 27 -4.94 -3.80 6.61
CA SER A 27 -6.36 -3.52 6.33
C SER A 27 -6.73 -3.90 4.90
N PHE A 28 -5.93 -3.47 3.91
CA PHE A 28 -6.13 -3.90 2.52
C PHE A 28 -6.00 -5.41 2.38
N ARG A 29 -4.92 -6.00 2.91
CA ARG A 29 -4.66 -7.43 2.80
C ARG A 29 -5.79 -8.27 3.41
N ASN A 30 -6.33 -7.87 4.55
CA ASN A 30 -7.49 -8.53 5.14
C ASN A 30 -8.73 -8.45 4.23
N LYS A 31 -9.04 -7.29 3.66
CA LYS A 31 -10.14 -7.13 2.69
C LYS A 31 -9.96 -7.99 1.44
N ALA A 32 -8.71 -8.18 1.01
CA ALA A 32 -8.35 -9.02 -0.12
C ALA A 32 -8.21 -10.52 0.21
N GLY A 33 -8.45 -10.93 1.47
CA GLY A 33 -8.30 -12.33 1.89
C GLY A 33 -6.84 -12.82 1.94
N LEU A 34 -5.88 -11.90 2.07
CA LEU A 34 -4.45 -12.17 2.12
C LEU A 34 -3.93 -12.20 3.57
N PRO A 35 -2.90 -13.01 3.88
CA PRO A 35 -2.27 -13.00 5.19
C PRO A 35 -1.67 -11.63 5.52
N THR A 36 -1.83 -11.17 6.76
CA THR A 36 -1.18 -9.95 7.25
C THR A 36 0.34 -10.05 7.19
N MET A 37 1.00 -8.92 6.99
CA MET A 37 2.45 -8.78 7.08
C MET A 37 2.89 -8.31 8.47
N THR A 38 4.11 -8.69 8.84
CA THR A 38 4.80 -8.16 10.02
C THR A 38 5.87 -7.15 9.60
N TRP A 39 6.02 -6.08 10.36
CA TRP A 39 7.11 -5.14 10.17
C TRP A 39 8.48 -5.79 10.43
N ASP A 40 9.48 -5.49 9.60
CA ASP A 40 10.83 -6.04 9.72
C ASP A 40 11.90 -4.94 9.54
N GLU A 41 12.66 -4.67 10.61
CA GLU A 41 13.68 -3.62 10.66
C GLU A 41 14.85 -3.85 9.66
N SER A 42 15.11 -5.11 9.27
CA SER A 42 16.10 -5.38 8.22
C SER A 42 15.60 -4.94 6.85
N LEU A 43 14.30 -5.06 6.59
CA LEU A 43 13.69 -4.57 5.35
C LEU A 43 13.60 -3.04 5.33
N VAL A 44 13.40 -2.39 6.47
CA VAL A 44 13.53 -0.92 6.62
C VAL A 44 14.93 -0.47 6.22
N SER A 45 15.95 -1.11 6.79
CA SER A 45 17.35 -0.80 6.47
C SER A 45 17.65 -1.02 4.98
N ASN A 46 17.11 -2.09 4.40
CA ASN A 46 17.26 -2.38 2.97
C ASN A 46 16.56 -1.34 2.09
N ALA A 47 15.38 -0.85 2.50
CA ALA A 47 14.64 0.18 1.79
C ALA A 47 15.41 1.51 1.79
N ALA A 48 15.96 1.92 2.94
CA ALA A 48 16.77 3.12 3.06
C ALA A 48 18.03 3.06 2.18
N ASP A 49 18.73 1.92 2.18
CA ASP A 49 19.91 1.71 1.32
C ASP A 49 19.57 1.70 -0.17
N ALA A 50 18.43 1.13 -0.58
CA ALA A 50 17.95 1.22 -1.95
C ALA A 50 17.60 2.67 -2.35
N GLY A 51 16.91 3.41 -1.48
CA GLY A 51 16.59 4.83 -1.66
C GLY A 51 17.83 5.69 -1.84
N ALA A 52 18.86 5.50 -1.00
CA ALA A 52 20.14 6.19 -1.11
C ALA A 52 20.89 5.89 -2.42
N GLY A 53 20.62 4.75 -3.04
CA GLY A 53 21.16 4.36 -4.35
C GLY A 53 20.48 5.06 -5.54
N THR A 54 19.30 5.63 -5.34
CA THR A 54 18.59 6.39 -6.38
C THR A 54 19.17 7.80 -6.53
N LYS A 55 19.14 8.35 -7.75
CA LYS A 55 19.67 9.70 -8.05
C LYS A 55 18.64 10.49 -8.85
N GLY A 56 18.04 11.50 -8.21
CA GLY A 56 17.09 12.40 -8.87
C GLY A 56 15.83 11.66 -9.31
N THR A 57 15.51 11.70 -10.60
CA THR A 57 14.28 11.16 -11.19
C THR A 57 14.34 9.68 -11.57
N THR A 58 15.49 9.02 -11.40
CA THR A 58 15.66 7.61 -11.79
C THR A 58 15.60 6.70 -10.57
N LEU A 59 14.51 5.93 -10.49
CA LEU A 59 14.39 4.83 -9.53
C LEU A 59 15.26 3.66 -9.99
N VAL A 60 16.10 3.18 -9.07
CA VAL A 60 16.97 2.02 -9.32
C VAL A 60 16.66 0.98 -8.26
N HIS A 61 16.12 -0.15 -8.70
CA HIS A 61 15.88 -1.28 -7.81
C HIS A 61 17.18 -1.83 -7.23
N LYS A 62 17.16 -2.13 -5.93
CA LYS A 62 18.25 -2.80 -5.22
C LYS A 62 17.66 -3.80 -4.24
N LEU A 63 17.62 -5.07 -4.65
CA LEU A 63 17.15 -6.17 -3.81
C LEU A 63 18.29 -6.68 -2.92
N ASN A 64 18.46 -6.02 -1.78
CA ASN A 64 19.38 -6.48 -0.74
C ASN A 64 18.99 -7.87 -0.23
N LYS A 65 19.96 -8.62 0.33
CA LYS A 65 19.74 -9.97 0.83
C LYS A 65 18.51 -10.02 1.76
N GLY A 66 17.61 -10.97 1.49
CA GLY A 66 16.34 -11.13 2.22
C GLY A 66 15.17 -10.33 1.64
N THR A 67 15.40 -9.44 0.68
CA THR A 67 14.35 -8.69 -0.02
C THR A 67 13.81 -9.53 -1.17
N GLY A 68 12.55 -9.97 -1.07
CA GLY A 68 11.91 -10.80 -2.10
C GLY A 68 11.13 -10.01 -3.16
N GLY A 69 10.87 -8.73 -2.91
CA GLY A 69 10.15 -7.81 -3.80
C GLY A 69 10.34 -6.38 -3.32
N GLN A 70 10.22 -5.41 -4.23
CA GLN A 70 10.42 -4.00 -3.94
C GLN A 70 9.50 -3.15 -4.81
N VAL A 71 8.78 -2.23 -4.17
CA VAL A 71 8.05 -1.15 -4.83
C VAL A 71 8.77 0.16 -4.55
N MET A 72 8.80 1.06 -5.52
CA MET A 72 9.51 2.33 -5.41
C MET A 72 8.65 3.45 -5.94
N VAL A 73 8.90 4.65 -5.42
CA VAL A 73 8.19 5.85 -5.85
C VAL A 73 9.12 7.05 -5.72
N PHE A 74 8.95 8.02 -6.61
CA PHE A 74 9.55 9.35 -6.52
C PHE A 74 8.45 10.39 -6.81
N GLY A 75 8.67 11.64 -6.39
CA GLY A 75 7.82 12.76 -6.81
C GLY A 75 6.48 12.90 -6.07
N PHE A 76 6.24 12.12 -5.01
CA PHE A 76 5.23 12.46 -4.02
C PHE A 76 5.84 13.42 -3.00
N GLU A 77 5.03 14.36 -2.51
CA GLU A 77 5.45 15.56 -1.75
C GLU A 77 6.67 15.34 -0.83
N ASP A 78 7.54 16.36 -0.76
CA ASP A 78 8.86 16.40 -0.09
C ASP A 78 8.89 15.98 1.41
N ASN A 79 7.76 15.53 1.96
CA ASN A 79 7.51 15.24 3.37
C ASN A 79 7.02 13.80 3.62
N ALA A 80 6.95 12.96 2.58
CA ALA A 80 6.51 11.57 2.71
C ALA A 80 7.56 10.73 3.46
N SER A 81 7.34 10.49 4.76
CA SER A 81 8.17 9.56 5.55
C SER A 81 7.40 8.29 5.85
N CYS A 82 8.00 7.15 5.54
CA CYS A 82 7.45 5.87 5.93
C CYS A 82 8.19 5.32 7.16
N ASN A 83 7.45 5.15 8.25
CA ASN A 83 7.89 4.37 9.39
C ASN A 83 6.74 3.49 9.87
N ARG A 84 7.04 2.55 10.77
CA ARG A 84 6.06 1.59 11.27
C ARG A 84 4.81 2.27 11.79
N ASP A 85 4.98 3.36 12.54
CA ASP A 85 3.99 4.02 13.39
C ASP A 85 3.43 5.32 12.75
N THR A 86 3.69 5.58 11.46
CA THR A 86 3.19 6.77 10.76
C THR A 86 1.66 6.75 10.72
N LEU A 87 1.01 7.59 11.54
CA LEU A 87 -0.45 7.67 11.65
C LEU A 87 -1.09 8.54 10.56
N ASP A 88 -0.35 9.54 10.06
CA ASP A 88 -0.71 10.33 8.89
C ASP A 88 0.21 9.93 7.74
N LEU A 89 -0.28 9.04 6.88
CA LEU A 89 0.50 8.54 5.77
C LEU A 89 0.81 9.64 4.74
N GLY A 90 0.11 10.79 4.77
CA GLY A 90 0.34 11.93 3.88
C GLY A 90 0.56 11.51 2.41
N GLY A 91 1.62 12.05 1.80
CA GLY A 91 2.03 11.66 0.45
C GLY A 91 2.42 10.18 0.30
N PHE A 92 2.96 9.55 1.34
CA PHE A 92 3.35 8.14 1.29
C PHE A 92 2.14 7.19 1.19
N GLY A 93 1.07 7.51 1.91
CA GLY A 93 -0.19 6.77 1.84
C GLY A 93 -0.81 6.86 0.46
N LEU A 94 -0.75 8.05 -0.16
CA LEU A 94 -1.17 8.22 -1.54
C LEU A 94 -0.35 7.35 -2.51
N SER A 95 0.97 7.22 -2.31
CA SER A 95 1.80 6.28 -3.08
C SER A 95 1.32 4.84 -2.93
N TYR A 96 1.11 4.39 -1.69
CA TYR A 96 0.65 3.03 -1.41
C TYR A 96 -0.67 2.71 -2.11
N TYR A 97 -1.66 3.60 -1.98
CA TYR A 97 -2.95 3.39 -2.61
C TYR A 97 -2.88 3.52 -4.14
N SER A 98 -2.01 4.39 -4.67
CA SER A 98 -1.81 4.51 -6.12
C SER A 98 -1.24 3.22 -6.71
N TRP A 99 -0.30 2.56 -6.01
CA TRP A 99 0.21 1.24 -6.39
C TRP A 99 -0.89 0.17 -6.39
N LEU A 100 -1.80 0.19 -5.42
CA LEU A 100 -2.92 -0.75 -5.43
C LEU A 100 -3.90 -0.49 -6.58
N CYS A 101 -4.06 0.78 -6.95
CA CYS A 101 -4.95 1.21 -8.02
C CYS A 101 -4.44 0.95 -9.45
N GLU A 102 -3.28 0.30 -9.58
CA GLU A 102 -2.87 -0.37 -10.80
C GLU A 102 -3.88 -1.44 -11.25
N VAL A 103 -4.58 -2.08 -10.31
CA VAL A 103 -5.67 -3.02 -10.57
C VAL A 103 -6.98 -2.50 -9.94
N PRO A 104 -7.64 -1.50 -10.56
CA PRO A 104 -8.81 -0.84 -9.98
C PRO A 104 -10.05 -1.74 -9.89
N SER A 105 -10.02 -2.91 -10.53
CA SER A 105 -11.06 -3.94 -10.45
C SER A 105 -10.96 -4.83 -9.21
N ASP A 106 -9.93 -4.65 -8.36
CA ASP A 106 -9.84 -5.38 -7.09
C ASP A 106 -11.00 -4.99 -6.16
N GLY A 107 -11.84 -5.99 -5.83
CA GLY A 107 -13.00 -5.81 -4.98
C GLY A 107 -12.68 -5.33 -3.56
N ALA A 108 -11.43 -5.49 -3.08
CA ALA A 108 -10.99 -5.02 -1.77
C ALA A 108 -10.87 -3.49 -1.67
N LEU A 109 -10.77 -2.80 -2.82
CA LEU A 109 -10.60 -1.34 -2.90
C LEU A 109 -11.94 -0.59 -2.94
N GLY A 110 -12.99 -1.22 -3.48
CA GLY A 110 -14.30 -0.58 -3.71
C GLY A 110 -14.33 0.25 -4.99
N SER A 111 -15.53 0.44 -5.56
CA SER A 111 -15.72 0.93 -6.95
C SER A 111 -15.17 2.33 -7.23
N ASP A 112 -15.22 3.23 -6.24
CA ASP A 112 -14.91 4.65 -6.46
C ASP A 112 -13.55 5.06 -5.88
N PHE A 113 -12.87 4.13 -5.20
CA PHE A 113 -11.67 4.42 -4.44
C PHE A 113 -10.53 4.87 -5.36
N CYS A 114 -10.26 4.11 -6.42
CA CYS A 114 -9.14 4.39 -7.30
C CYS A 114 -9.32 5.67 -8.13
N SER A 115 -10.53 5.99 -8.55
CA SER A 115 -10.79 7.28 -9.21
C SER A 115 -10.46 8.47 -8.29
N LYS A 116 -10.76 8.38 -7.00
CA LYS A 116 -10.45 9.42 -6.01
C LYS A 116 -8.96 9.49 -5.69
N VAL A 117 -8.32 8.35 -5.46
CA VAL A 117 -6.89 8.25 -5.14
C VAL A 117 -6.04 8.78 -6.29
N LEU A 118 -6.24 8.27 -7.51
CA LEU A 118 -5.43 8.65 -8.67
C LEU A 118 -5.62 10.12 -9.05
N SER A 119 -6.84 10.66 -8.90
CA SER A 119 -7.09 12.09 -9.07
C SER A 119 -6.36 12.95 -8.04
N THR A 120 -6.31 12.51 -6.77
CA THR A 120 -5.62 13.22 -5.69
C THR A 120 -4.11 13.16 -5.85
N ALA A 121 -3.58 11.97 -6.17
CA ALA A 121 -2.17 11.73 -6.40
C ALA A 121 -1.65 12.36 -7.71
N ARG A 122 -2.56 12.74 -8.63
CA ARG A 122 -2.24 13.23 -9.98
C ARG A 122 -1.37 12.23 -10.76
N ILE A 123 -1.69 10.94 -10.63
CA ILE A 123 -0.96 9.84 -11.25
C ILE A 123 -1.81 9.12 -12.28
N ASN A 124 -1.15 8.73 -13.35
CA ASN A 124 -1.62 7.73 -14.29
C ASN A 124 -0.82 6.44 -14.07
N THR A 125 -1.48 5.32 -13.85
CA THR A 125 -0.83 4.01 -13.65
C THR A 125 -0.26 3.45 -14.96
N GLU A 126 -0.62 4.02 -16.11
CA GLU A 126 -0.14 3.62 -17.44
C GLU A 126 -0.35 2.13 -17.77
N GLY A 127 -1.30 1.48 -17.09
CA GLY A 127 -1.56 0.05 -17.23
C GLY A 127 -0.49 -0.85 -16.61
N GLN A 128 0.43 -0.30 -15.81
CA GLN A 128 1.37 -1.09 -15.00
C GLN A 128 0.63 -1.85 -13.91
N THR A 129 1.12 -3.05 -13.54
CA THR A 129 0.58 -3.88 -12.44
C THR A 129 1.64 -4.35 -11.45
N GLY A 130 2.91 -4.04 -11.70
CA GLY A 130 4.03 -4.64 -10.98
C GLY A 130 4.04 -4.28 -9.49
N HIS A 131 3.56 -3.09 -9.12
CA HIS A 131 3.48 -2.71 -7.71
C HIS A 131 2.33 -3.44 -7.04
N TYR A 132 1.16 -3.52 -7.68
CA TYR A 132 0.03 -4.30 -7.18
C TYR A 132 0.40 -5.78 -6.99
N ASP A 133 1.08 -6.39 -7.96
CA ASP A 133 1.47 -7.81 -7.93
C ASP A 133 2.37 -8.13 -6.72
N ILE A 134 3.24 -7.20 -6.33
CA ILE A 134 4.09 -7.34 -5.13
C ILE A 134 3.25 -7.17 -3.86
N LEU A 135 2.40 -6.15 -3.79
CA LEU A 135 1.62 -5.80 -2.59
C LEU A 135 0.49 -6.78 -2.30
N SER A 136 -0.10 -7.40 -3.34
CA SER A 136 -1.16 -8.40 -3.25
C SER A 136 -0.66 -9.84 -3.18
N SER A 137 0.66 -10.07 -3.34
CA SER A 137 1.24 -11.41 -3.24
C SER A 137 1.06 -12.01 -1.84
N SER A 138 0.63 -13.28 -1.81
CA SER A 138 0.57 -14.10 -0.59
C SER A 138 1.93 -14.68 -0.20
N LYS A 139 2.95 -14.55 -1.05
CA LYS A 139 4.31 -15.09 -0.81
C LYS A 139 5.08 -14.30 0.24
N TYR A 140 4.76 -13.02 0.41
CA TYR A 140 5.47 -12.13 1.31
C TYR A 140 4.72 -11.99 2.63
N THR A 141 5.45 -12.16 3.73
CA THR A 141 4.91 -12.10 5.10
C THR A 141 5.53 -10.98 5.92
N LYS A 142 6.49 -10.26 5.37
CA LYS A 142 7.25 -9.19 6.01
C LYS A 142 7.33 -7.97 5.13
N ILE A 143 7.37 -6.78 5.72
CA ILE A 143 7.50 -5.51 5.01
C ILE A 143 8.35 -4.51 5.81
N GLY A 144 9.01 -3.61 5.10
CA GLY A 144 9.67 -2.43 5.63
C GLY A 144 9.70 -1.34 4.56
N CYS A 145 9.82 -0.09 4.98
CA CYS A 145 9.88 1.09 4.10
C CYS A 145 10.78 2.15 4.72
N ALA A 146 11.17 3.14 3.93
CA ALA A 146 11.99 4.28 4.32
C ALA A 146 11.56 5.53 3.55
#